data_AF-A0A9R0WAJ8-F1
#
_entry.id   AF-A0A9R0WAJ8-F1
#
_cell.length_a   1.000
_cell.length_b   1.000
_cell.length_c   1.000
_cell.angle_alpha   90.00
_cell.angle_beta   90.00
_cell.angle_gamma   90.00
#
_symmetry.space_group_name_H-M   'P 1'
#
loop_
_entity.id
_entity.type
_entity.pdbx_description
1 polymer ?
#
loop_
_entity_poly.entity_id
_entity_poly.type
_entity_poly.pdbx_seq_one_letter_code
_entity_poly.pdbx_strand_id
1 'polypeptide(L)'
;MVDFMKKLARMDVDMSVEERHLFSVGFKNTIGARRASWRILSSLEQKVAAGEQAGRMISVYRTKVEDELRMVCNEILSIIAIHCLPLANAGENVVFFHKMKGDYYRYLAEFSTGVEKKSAADQSLMAYQV
;
A
#
# COMPACT_ATOMS: atom_id res chain seq x y z
N MET A 1 0.87 16.89 2.04
CA MET A 1 1.07 16.12 3.29
C MET A 1 1.99 14.93 3.06
N VAL A 2 1.61 13.94 2.24
CA VAL A 2 2.42 12.74 1.99
C VAL A 2 3.84 13.04 1.51
N ASP A 3 4.01 14.00 0.59
CA ASP A 3 5.35 14.34 0.10
C ASP A 3 6.28 14.94 1.16
N PHE A 4 5.73 15.65 2.14
CA PHE A 4 6.50 16.13 3.28
C PHE A 4 6.90 14.97 4.20
N MET A 5 5.97 14.04 4.48
CA MET A 5 6.26 12.86 5.30
C MET A 5 7.26 11.91 4.63
N LYS A 6 7.25 11.83 3.29
CA LYS A 6 8.27 11.10 2.51
C LYS A 6 9.66 11.73 2.68
N LYS A 7 9.75 13.06 2.64
CA LYS A 7 11.01 13.77 2.85
C LYS A 7 11.51 13.56 4.28
N LEU A 8 10.64 13.72 5.27
CA LEU A 8 10.96 13.49 6.68
C LEU A 8 11.52 12.08 6.90
N ALA A 9 10.85 11.05 6.37
CA ALA A 9 11.32 9.67 6.49
C ALA A 9 12.72 9.48 5.89
N ARG A 10 13.04 10.16 4.78
CA ARG A 10 14.35 10.10 4.11
C ARG A 10 15.43 10.98 4.75
N MET A 11 15.15 11.65 5.86
CA MET A 11 16.18 12.36 6.65
C MET A 11 16.92 11.43 7.60
N ASP A 12 16.54 10.16 7.65
CA ASP A 12 17.17 9.12 8.47
C ASP A 12 17.25 9.51 9.96
N VAL A 13 16.12 10.01 10.48
CA VAL A 13 15.91 10.29 11.91
C VAL A 13 14.74 9.45 12.43
N ASP A 14 14.86 8.93 13.66
CA ASP A 14 13.75 8.22 14.30
C ASP A 14 12.56 9.16 14.51
N MET A 15 11.39 8.76 14.02
CA MET A 15 10.20 9.60 14.00
C MET A 15 9.57 9.70 15.39
N SER A 16 9.13 10.90 15.77
CA SER A 16 8.29 11.12 16.94
C SER A 16 6.95 10.39 16.82
N VAL A 17 6.22 10.30 17.92
CA VAL A 17 4.85 9.74 17.92
C VAL A 17 3.93 10.54 16.99
N GLU A 18 3.97 11.88 17.02
CA GLU A 18 3.16 12.70 16.12
C GLU A 18 3.58 12.52 14.65
N GLU A 19 4.89 12.46 14.38
CA GLU A 19 5.42 12.28 13.03
C GLU A 19 5.02 10.92 12.44
N ARG A 20 5.15 9.84 13.20
CA ARG A 20 4.66 8.52 12.78
C ARG A 20 3.15 8.52 12.53
N HIS A 21 2.39 9.20 13.38
CA HIS A 21 0.95 9.32 13.20
C HIS A 21 0.61 10.05 11.89
N LEU A 22 1.23 11.21 11.64
CA LEU A 22 1.06 11.97 10.40
C LEU A 22 1.51 11.17 9.17
N PHE A 23 2.60 10.42 9.29
CA PHE A 23 3.09 9.52 8.25
C PHE A 23 2.01 8.51 7.87
N SER A 24 1.46 7.80 8.86
CA SER A 24 0.42 6.80 8.63
C SER A 24 -0.87 7.40 8.06
N VAL A 25 -1.35 8.51 8.62
CA VAL A 25 -2.56 9.19 8.15
C VAL A 25 -2.41 9.65 6.70
N GLY A 26 -1.27 10.26 6.36
CA GLY A 26 -0.99 10.73 5.02
C GLY A 26 -1.14 9.62 3.98
N PHE A 27 -0.42 8.52 4.16
CA PHE A 27 -0.45 7.44 3.18
C PHE A 27 -1.75 6.64 3.20
N LYS A 28 -2.39 6.46 4.36
CA LYS A 28 -3.70 5.79 4.48
C LYS A 28 -4.77 6.53 3.67
N ASN A 29 -4.77 7.86 3.70
CA ASN A 29 -5.70 8.66 2.93
C ASN A 29 -5.43 8.57 1.42
N THR A 30 -4.16 8.60 1.00
CA THR A 30 -3.78 8.46 -0.40
C THR A 30 -4.22 7.13 -0.99
N ILE A 31 -3.97 6.02 -0.29
CA ILE A 31 -4.30 4.68 -0.79
C ILE A 31 -5.78 4.33 -0.63
N GLY A 32 -6.46 4.88 0.38
CA GLY A 32 -7.87 4.62 0.66
C GLY A 32 -8.79 4.95 -0.52
N ALA A 33 -8.59 6.13 -1.13
CA ALA A 33 -9.35 6.54 -2.30
C ALA A 33 -9.15 5.60 -3.49
N ARG A 34 -7.91 5.23 -3.81
CA ARG A 34 -7.61 4.32 -4.93
C ARG A 34 -8.18 2.92 -4.70
N ARG A 35 -8.10 2.39 -3.48
CA ARG A 35 -8.68 1.09 -3.13
C ARG A 35 -10.20 1.10 -3.27
N ALA A 36 -10.88 2.18 -2.88
CA ALA A 36 -12.31 2.32 -3.08
C ALA A 36 -12.67 2.34 -4.58
N SER A 37 -11.94 3.13 -5.39
CA SER A 37 -12.11 3.15 -6.85
C SER A 37 -11.89 1.78 -7.47
N TRP A 38 -10.82 1.08 -7.08
CA TRP A 38 -10.53 -0.27 -7.56
C TRP A 38 -11.66 -1.26 -7.26
N ARG A 39 -12.20 -1.27 -6.04
CA ARG A 39 -13.34 -2.15 -5.67
C ARG A 39 -14.58 -1.90 -6.54
N ILE A 40 -14.88 -0.62 -6.81
CA ILE A 40 -16.01 -0.25 -7.66
C ILE A 40 -15.78 -0.77 -9.09
N LEU A 41 -14.59 -0.56 -9.64
CA LEU A 41 -14.23 -1.01 -10.99
C LEU A 41 -14.26 -2.53 -11.11
N SER A 42 -13.68 -3.25 -10.15
CA SER A 42 -13.73 -4.72 -10.12
C SER A 42 -15.16 -5.24 -10.02
N SER A 43 -16.05 -4.58 -9.26
CA SER A 43 -17.47 -4.95 -9.20
C SER A 43 -18.21 -4.67 -10.52
N LEU A 44 -17.88 -3.57 -11.21
CA LEU A 44 -18.46 -3.24 -12.50
C LEU A 44 -18.00 -4.22 -13.59
N GLU A 45 -16.72 -4.60 -13.59
CA GLU A 45 -16.17 -5.58 -14.54
C GLU A 45 -16.88 -6.94 -14.42
N GLN A 46 -17.25 -7.37 -13.21
CA GLN A 46 -18.03 -8.59 -13.00
C GLN A 46 -19.47 -8.52 -13.52
N LYS A 47 -20.05 -7.33 -13.65
CA LYS A 47 -21.43 -7.13 -14.10
C LYS A 47 -21.56 -6.94 -15.61
N VAL A 48 -20.47 -6.58 -16.28
CA VAL A 48 -20.46 -6.29 -17.72
C VAL A 48 -19.87 -7.49 -18.46
N ALA A 49 -20.50 -7.90 -19.56
CA ALA A 49 -19.97 -9.00 -20.37
C ALA A 49 -18.60 -8.63 -20.96
N ALA A 50 -17.62 -9.52 -20.83
CA ALA A 50 -16.23 -9.29 -21.25
C ALA A 50 -16.03 -8.94 -22.74
N GLY A 51 -17.06 -9.13 -23.57
CA GLY A 51 -17.04 -8.82 -25.00
C GLY A 51 -17.52 -7.41 -25.37
N GLU A 52 -18.20 -6.71 -24.46
CA GLU A 52 -18.73 -5.37 -24.73
C GLU A 52 -17.63 -4.30 -24.67
N GLN A 53 -17.79 -3.22 -25.45
CA GLN A 53 -16.86 -2.10 -25.43
C GLN A 53 -16.74 -1.49 -24.02
N ALA A 54 -17.84 -1.45 -23.26
CA ALA A 54 -17.85 -1.02 -21.87
C ALA A 54 -16.95 -1.90 -20.99
N GLY A 55 -17.01 -3.23 -21.15
CA GLY A 55 -16.17 -4.17 -20.39
C GLY A 55 -14.68 -3.96 -20.66
N ARG A 56 -14.30 -3.76 -21.93
CA ARG A 56 -12.91 -3.43 -22.31
C ARG A 56 -12.43 -2.13 -21.67
N MET A 57 -13.25 -1.07 -21.70
CA MET A 57 -12.90 0.23 -21.11
C MET A 57 -12.76 0.15 -19.58
N ILE A 58 -13.65 -0.60 -18.91
CA ILE A 58 -13.57 -0.83 -17.46
C ILE A 58 -12.28 -1.58 -17.12
N SER A 59 -11.94 -2.62 -17.89
CA SER A 59 -10.73 -3.41 -17.65
C SER A 59 -9.46 -2.57 -17.77
N VAL A 60 -9.34 -1.76 -18.83
CA VAL A 60 -8.22 -0.83 -19.02
C VAL A 60 -8.11 0.15 -17.85
N TYR A 61 -9.24 0.70 -17.40
CA TYR A 61 -9.24 1.66 -16.29
C TYR A 61 -8.93 1.00 -14.95
N ARG A 62 -9.40 -0.24 -14.71
CA ARG A 62 -9.03 -1.04 -13.53
C ARG A 62 -7.51 -1.25 -13.49
N THR A 63 -6.90 -1.71 -14.59
CA THR A 63 -5.44 -1.92 -14.66
C THR A 63 -4.67 -0.64 -14.34
N LYS A 64 -5.11 0.52 -14.86
CA LYS A 64 -4.49 1.81 -14.53
C LYS A 64 -4.54 2.10 -13.03
N VAL A 65 -5.66 1.85 -12.38
CA VAL A 65 -5.81 2.02 -10.92
C VAL A 65 -4.94 1.01 -10.16
N GLU A 66 -4.82 -0.22 -10.64
CA GLU A 66 -3.92 -1.24 -10.05
C GLU A 66 -2.45 -0.82 -10.12
N ASP A 67 -2.02 -0.22 -11.23
CA ASP A 67 -0.66 0.30 -11.37
C ASP A 67 -0.39 1.46 -10.41
N GLU A 68 -1.35 2.38 -10.26
CA GLU A 68 -1.25 3.45 -9.26
C GLU A 68 -1.19 2.91 -7.82
N LEU A 69 -2.01 1.91 -7.50
CA LEU A 69 -1.97 1.23 -6.20
C LEU A 69 -0.62 0.55 -5.96
N ARG A 70 -0.11 -0.18 -6.97
CA ARG A 70 1.16 -0.88 -6.91
C ARG A 70 2.32 0.10 -6.70
N MET A 71 2.34 1.22 -7.42
CA MET A 71 3.34 2.27 -7.23
C MET A 71 3.32 2.82 -5.80
N VAL A 72 2.14 3.19 -5.28
CA VAL A 72 2.02 3.73 -3.91
C VAL A 72 2.44 2.71 -2.86
N CYS A 73 2.02 1.45 -2.99
CA CYS A 73 2.40 0.37 -2.08
C CYS A 73 3.91 0.14 -2.09
N ASN A 74 4.52 0.03 -3.27
CA ASN A 74 5.96 -0.24 -3.38
C ASN A 74 6.80 0.92 -2.84
N GLU A 75 6.37 2.16 -3.08
CA GLU A 75 7.06 3.34 -2.56
C GLU A 75 7.08 3.35 -1.03
N ILE A 76 5.96 3.10 -0.37
CA ILE A 76 5.93 3.09 1.10
C ILE A 76 6.65 1.89 1.69
N LEU A 77 6.52 0.70 1.07
CA LEU A 77 7.26 -0.48 1.51
C LEU A 77 8.77 -0.23 1.44
N SER A 78 9.23 0.44 0.38
CA SER A 78 10.63 0.86 0.24
C SER A 78 11.03 1.86 1.32
N ILE A 79 10.21 2.88 1.59
CA ILE A 79 10.51 3.88 2.64
C ILE A 79 10.60 3.20 4.01
N ILE A 80 9.65 2.33 4.33
CA ILE A 80 9.64 1.61 5.61
C ILE A 80 10.87 0.72 5.75
N ALA A 81 11.23 -0.03 4.71
CA ALA A 81 12.34 -0.97 4.76
C ALA A 81 13.72 -0.28 4.83
N ILE A 82 13.90 0.83 4.10
CA ILE A 82 15.20 1.50 3.97
C ILE A 82 15.42 2.53 5.06
N HIS A 83 14.39 3.31 5.40
CA HIS A 83 14.55 4.50 6.24
C HIS A 83 13.90 4.37 7.62
N CYS A 84 12.77 3.68 7.74
CA CYS A 84 12.05 3.65 9.02
C CYS A 84 12.50 2.51 9.94
N LEU A 85 12.51 1.27 9.45
CA LEU A 85 12.82 0.09 10.27
C LEU A 85 14.26 0.08 10.79
N PRO A 86 15.30 0.47 10.02
CA PRO A 86 16.68 0.47 10.52
C PRO A 86 16.93 1.45 11.67
N LEU A 87 16.07 2.46 11.81
CA LEU A 87 16.20 3.53 12.82
C LEU A 87 15.21 3.39 13.98
N ALA A 88 14.31 2.40 13.91
CA ALA A 88 13.30 2.19 14.92
C ALA A 88 13.94 1.58 16.17
N ASN A 89 14.27 2.44 17.14
CA ASN A 89 15.01 2.04 18.34
C ASN A 89 14.07 1.58 19.47
N ALA A 90 12.84 2.12 19.50
CA ALA A 90 11.82 1.74 20.47
C ALA A 90 10.95 0.58 19.94
N GLY A 91 10.60 -0.36 20.82
CA GLY A 91 9.73 -1.49 20.46
C GLY A 91 8.41 -1.08 19.82
N GLU A 92 7.82 0.03 20.28
CA GLU A 92 6.60 0.59 19.67
C GLU A 92 6.80 1.11 18.24
N ASN A 93 7.99 1.64 17.91
CA ASN A 93 8.31 2.11 16.56
C ASN A 93 8.47 0.92 15.62
N VAL A 94 9.17 -0.13 16.08
CA VAL A 94 9.36 -1.37 15.34
C VAL A 94 8.01 -2.00 15.01
N VAL A 95 7.17 -2.25 16.02
CA VAL A 95 5.83 -2.84 15.84
C VAL A 95 4.96 -1.98 14.93
N PHE A 96 5.01 -0.66 15.06
CA PHE A 96 4.25 0.25 14.21
C PHE A 96 4.62 0.12 12.73
N PHE A 97 5.91 0.15 12.41
CA PHE A 97 6.37 0.05 11.02
C PHE A 97 6.20 -1.35 10.46
N HIS A 98 6.34 -2.41 11.27
CA HIS A 98 6.02 -3.78 10.87
C HIS A 98 4.54 -3.97 10.56
N LYS A 99 3.64 -3.48 11.44
CA LYS A 99 2.20 -3.44 11.17
C LYS A 99 1.90 -2.72 9.87
N MET A 100 2.51 -1.55 9.65
CA MET A 100 2.30 -0.75 8.46
C MET A 100 2.79 -1.49 7.20
N LYS A 101 3.99 -2.09 7.25
CA LYS A 101 4.51 -2.97 6.18
C LYS A 101 3.54 -4.11 5.85
N GLY A 102 3.00 -4.77 6.87
CA GLY A 102 1.97 -5.80 6.73
C GLY A 102 0.72 -5.28 6.04
N ASP A 103 0.23 -4.09 6.42
CA ASP A 103 -0.94 -3.45 5.81
C ASP A 103 -0.74 -3.21 4.29
N TYR A 104 0.43 -2.73 3.87
CA TYR A 104 0.69 -2.44 2.45
C TYR A 104 0.93 -3.69 1.60
N TYR A 105 1.58 -4.72 2.15
CA TYR A 105 1.63 -6.03 1.49
C TYR A 105 0.25 -6.67 1.37
N ARG A 106 -0.59 -6.55 2.40
CA ARG A 106 -1.99 -6.99 2.33
C ARG A 106 -2.75 -6.24 1.24
N TYR A 107 -2.54 -4.93 1.09
CA TYR A 107 -3.15 -4.16 0.00
C TYR A 107 -2.66 -4.61 -1.37
N LEU A 108 -1.36 -4.89 -1.57
CA LEU A 108 -0.85 -5.49 -2.81
C LEU A 108 -1.54 -6.82 -3.12
N ALA A 109 -1.71 -7.68 -2.12
CA ALA A 109 -2.35 -8.99 -2.28
C ALA A 109 -3.85 -8.90 -2.65
N GLU A 110 -4.54 -7.78 -2.37
CA GLU A 110 -5.96 -7.60 -2.70
C GLU A 110 -6.21 -7.62 -4.21
N PHE A 111 -5.31 -7.02 -5.00
CA PHE A 111 -5.47 -6.86 -6.45
C PHE A 111 -4.45 -7.63 -7.29
N SER A 112 -3.41 -8.18 -6.66
CA SER A 112 -2.44 -9.04 -7.35
C SER A 112 -3.05 -10.41 -7.67
N THR A 113 -2.44 -11.13 -8.62
CA THR A 113 -2.85 -12.49 -9.00
C THR A 113 -1.65 -13.44 -9.03
N GLY A 114 -1.93 -14.76 -9.06
CA GLY A 114 -0.90 -15.79 -9.19
C GLY A 114 0.20 -15.71 -8.12
N VAL A 115 1.45 -15.74 -8.59
CA VAL A 115 2.66 -15.75 -7.75
C VAL A 115 2.82 -14.44 -6.98
N GLU A 116 2.50 -13.29 -7.61
CA GLU A 116 2.60 -11.98 -6.96
C GLU A 116 1.67 -11.90 -5.73
N LYS A 117 0.44 -12.41 -5.87
CA LYS A 117 -0.53 -12.48 -4.75
C LYS A 117 0.00 -13.32 -3.60
N LYS A 118 0.53 -14.50 -3.90
CA LYS A 118 1.09 -15.40 -2.87
C LYS A 118 2.26 -14.74 -2.15
N SER A 119 3.21 -14.18 -2.91
CA SER A 119 4.35 -13.48 -2.33
C SER A 119 3.94 -12.30 -1.46
N ALA A 120 2.96 -11.49 -1.90
CA ALA A 120 2.47 -10.37 -1.10
C ALA A 120 1.76 -10.84 0.17
N ALA A 121 0.98 -11.92 0.11
CA ALA A 121 0.33 -12.50 1.28
C ALA A 121 1.34 -13.05 2.30
N ASP A 122 2.37 -13.76 1.85
CA ASP A 122 3.42 -14.31 2.70
C ASP A 122 4.22 -13.18 3.39
N GLN A 123 4.60 -12.14 2.63
CA GLN A 123 5.29 -10.97 3.18
C GLN A 123 4.41 -10.19 4.16
N SER A 124 3.10 -10.10 3.90
CA SER A 124 2.14 -9.51 4.84
C SER A 124 2.10 -10.28 6.16
N LEU A 125 2.03 -11.61 6.10
CA LEU A 125 2.01 -12.46 7.28
C LEU A 125 3.30 -12.34 8.09
N MET A 126 4.45 -12.43 7.43
CA MET A 126 5.75 -12.26 8.08
C MET A 126 5.86 -10.90 8.78
N ALA A 127 5.37 -9.83 8.16
CA ALA A 127 5.41 -8.50 8.76
C ALA A 127 4.50 -8.36 9.99
N TYR A 128 3.38 -9.10 10.07
CA TYR A 128 2.48 -9.08 11.23
C TYR A 128 2.90 -10.02 12.37
N GLN A 129 3.85 -10.92 12.14
CA GLN A 129 4.33 -11.89 13.13
C GLN A 129 5.56 -11.43 13.94
N VAL A 130 6.02 -10.19 13.70
CA VAL A 130 7.08 -9.53 14.48
C VAL A 130 6.47 -8.85 15.70
#